data_AF-A0A9X8QCT2-F1
#
_entry.id   AF-A0A9X8QCT2-F1
#
_cell.length_a   1.000
_cell.length_b   1.000
_cell.length_c   1.000
_cell.angle_alpha   90.00
_cell.angle_beta   90.00
_cell.angle_gamma   90.00
#
_symmetry.space_group_name_H-M   'P 1'
#
loop_
_entity.id
_entity.type
_entity.pdbx_description
1 polymer ?
#
loop_
_entity_poly.entity_id
_entity_poly.type
_entity_poly.pdbx_seq_one_letter_code
_entity_poly.pdbx_strand_id
1 'polypeptide(L)'
;MMNTFKNLLAGNTKVKTEEQANKEVEKLQVQENDLQGKLQEAQAGHSRVSAALDIISASLIIDETDKVALANKKKGEAKLEALTKEIESTQSKLAEVSSKKQEAVKELYRSRGEKARKYNVEQRRNMVVAGRFNNVFQLEDALRLVTVYDAKGYDLGVEYGVGATDSLDPRSEDWNFIADMNKEDAAEADKQAEAISRELEEAILLVFKKHNIELNEQTLINLSRI
;
A
#
# COMPACT_ATOMS: atom_id res chain seq x y z
N MET A 1 14.23 6.73 -11.25
CA MET A 1 14.18 6.34 -9.83
C MET A 1 13.27 7.34 -9.14
N MET A 2 12.25 6.85 -8.45
CA MET A 2 11.25 7.67 -7.79
C MET A 2 11.91 8.51 -6.68
N ASN A 3 11.39 9.71 -6.45
CA ASN A 3 11.49 10.37 -5.16
C ASN A 3 10.45 9.68 -4.25
N THR A 4 10.77 8.49 -3.73
CA THR A 4 9.84 7.37 -3.54
C THR A 4 9.01 7.39 -2.26
N PHE A 5 9.66 7.29 -1.10
CA PHE A 5 8.98 7.00 0.17
C PHE A 5 8.40 8.24 0.85
N LYS A 6 9.16 9.33 0.86
CA LYS A 6 8.74 10.58 1.51
C LYS A 6 7.45 11.14 0.88
N ASN A 7 7.31 10.99 -0.44
CA ASN A 7 6.11 11.40 -1.17
C ASN A 7 4.93 10.43 -0.98
N LEU A 8 5.19 9.17 -0.62
CA LEU A 8 4.15 8.19 -0.27
C LEU A 8 3.41 8.60 1.02
N LEU A 9 4.15 9.22 1.95
CA LEU A 9 3.67 9.57 3.28
C LEU A 9 3.32 11.07 3.42
N ALA A 10 3.71 11.89 2.45
CA ALA A 10 3.30 13.29 2.35
C ALA A 10 1.84 13.38 1.92
N GLY A 11 0.91 13.37 2.89
CA GLY A 11 -0.52 13.44 2.62
C GLY A 11 -1.39 13.27 3.87
N ASN A 12 -2.70 13.07 3.63
CA ASN A 12 -3.74 12.94 4.63
C ASN A 12 -3.32 12.00 5.78
N THR A 13 -3.55 12.38 7.04
CA THR A 13 -3.11 11.62 8.23
C THR A 13 -3.95 10.36 8.48
N LYS A 14 -5.10 10.23 7.81
CA LYS A 14 -6.00 9.09 7.95
C LYS A 14 -5.78 8.10 6.80
N VAL A 15 -5.16 6.97 7.12
CA VAL A 15 -4.87 5.87 6.19
C VAL A 15 -6.10 4.96 6.06
N LYS A 16 -6.42 4.54 4.82
CA LYS A 16 -7.50 3.57 4.56
C LYS A 16 -7.14 2.19 5.10
N THR A 17 -8.13 1.32 5.30
CA THR A 17 -7.82 -0.10 5.52
C THR A 17 -7.26 -0.72 4.23
N GLU A 18 -6.41 -1.73 4.37
CA GLU A 18 -5.84 -2.45 3.21
C GLU A 18 -6.94 -2.94 2.26
N GLU A 19 -8.04 -3.48 2.80
CA GLU A 19 -9.19 -3.94 2.02
C GLU A 19 -9.86 -2.82 1.22
N GLN A 20 -10.01 -1.64 1.82
CA GLN A 20 -10.60 -0.47 1.15
C GLN A 20 -9.68 0.02 0.02
N ALA A 21 -8.38 0.12 0.28
CA ALA A 21 -7.40 0.53 -0.71
C ALA A 21 -7.32 -0.46 -1.88
N ASN A 22 -7.32 -1.78 -1.59
CA ASN A 22 -7.27 -2.81 -2.62
C ASN A 22 -8.52 -2.79 -3.52
N LYS A 23 -9.72 -2.63 -2.95
CA LYS A 23 -10.97 -2.50 -3.71
C LYS A 23 -10.96 -1.31 -4.66
N GLU A 24 -10.33 -0.21 -4.27
CA GLU A 24 -10.21 0.97 -5.11
C GLU A 24 -9.28 0.75 -6.31
N VAL A 25 -8.14 0.09 -6.08
CA VAL A 25 -7.22 -0.32 -7.16
C VAL A 25 -7.92 -1.26 -8.14
N GLU A 26 -8.64 -2.27 -7.65
CA GLU A 26 -9.39 -3.21 -8.49
C GLU A 26 -10.46 -2.49 -9.33
N LYS A 27 -11.22 -1.57 -8.72
CA LYS A 27 -12.23 -0.77 -9.43
C LYS A 27 -11.60 0.05 -10.56
N LEU A 28 -10.46 0.69 -10.31
CA LEU A 28 -9.75 1.49 -11.31
C LEU A 28 -9.14 0.61 -12.41
N GLN A 29 -8.66 -0.59 -12.07
CA GLN A 29 -8.17 -1.58 -13.04
C GLN A 29 -9.27 -2.03 -14.00
N VAL A 30 -10.47 -2.30 -13.49
CA VAL A 30 -11.63 -2.66 -14.34
C VAL A 30 -11.99 -1.50 -15.28
N GLN A 31 -12.06 -0.27 -14.75
CA GLN A 31 -12.32 0.91 -15.56
C GLN A 31 -11.26 1.14 -16.65
N GLU A 32 -9.99 0.93 -16.33
CA GLU A 32 -8.89 1.03 -17.30
C GLU A 32 -9.02 -0.01 -18.42
N ASN A 33 -9.33 -1.26 -18.07
CA ASN A 33 -9.53 -2.34 -19.05
C ASN A 33 -10.71 -2.05 -19.99
N ASP A 34 -11.84 -1.57 -19.44
CA ASP A 34 -13.01 -1.20 -20.24
C ASP A 34 -12.70 -0.06 -21.22
N LEU A 35 -11.93 0.95 -20.77
CA LEU A 35 -11.50 2.06 -21.64
C LEU A 35 -10.50 1.61 -22.70
N GLN A 36 -9.58 0.70 -22.37
CA GLN A 36 -8.67 0.09 -23.35
C GLN A 36 -9.44 -0.68 -24.42
N GLY A 37 -10.47 -1.45 -24.04
CA GLY A 37 -11.35 -2.14 -24.98
C GLY A 37 -12.04 -1.17 -25.94
N LYS A 38 -12.66 -0.11 -25.41
CA LYS A 38 -13.31 0.93 -26.22
C LYS A 38 -12.34 1.63 -27.17
N LEU A 39 -11.12 1.92 -26.70
CA LEU A 39 -10.09 2.55 -27.52
C LEU A 39 -9.70 1.66 -28.72
N GLN A 40 -9.50 0.36 -28.47
CA GLN A 40 -9.17 -0.61 -29.51
C GLN A 40 -10.30 -0.75 -30.54
N GLU A 41 -11.55 -0.81 -30.08
CA GLU A 41 -12.74 -0.86 -30.96
C GLU A 41 -12.84 0.40 -31.84
N ALA A 42 -12.66 1.58 -31.26
CA ALA A 42 -12.71 2.85 -31.99
C ALA A 42 -11.57 2.97 -33.01
N GLN A 43 -10.35 2.55 -32.66
CA GLN A 43 -9.18 2.52 -33.57
C GLN A 43 -9.37 1.53 -34.73
N ALA A 44 -9.89 0.33 -34.44
CA ALA A 44 -10.22 -0.65 -35.46
C ALA A 44 -11.33 -0.14 -36.39
N GLY A 45 -12.36 0.51 -35.82
CA GLY A 45 -13.42 1.17 -36.57
C GLY A 45 -12.87 2.28 -37.48
N HIS A 46 -11.98 3.12 -36.95
CA HIS A 46 -11.35 4.21 -37.70
C HIS A 46 -10.57 3.67 -38.90
N SER A 47 -9.74 2.64 -38.68
CA SER A 47 -8.95 2.00 -39.73
C SER A 47 -9.83 1.41 -40.84
N ARG A 48 -10.93 0.74 -40.49
CA ARG A 48 -11.87 0.17 -41.46
C ARG A 48 -12.58 1.25 -42.28
N VAL A 49 -13.03 2.33 -41.65
CA VAL A 49 -13.71 3.42 -42.35
C VAL A 49 -12.74 4.19 -43.24
N SER A 50 -11.49 4.39 -42.80
CA SER A 50 -10.43 5.00 -43.61
C SER A 50 -10.16 4.19 -44.88
N ALA A 51 -9.96 2.88 -44.75
CA ALA A 51 -9.75 2.01 -45.90
C ALA A 51 -10.95 2.00 -46.87
N ALA A 52 -12.18 2.04 -46.35
CA ALA A 52 -13.38 2.15 -47.18
C ALA A 52 -13.45 3.49 -47.94
N LEU A 53 -13.03 4.59 -47.31
CA LEU A 53 -12.96 5.91 -47.95
C LEU A 53 -11.89 5.97 -49.04
N ASP A 54 -10.77 5.29 -48.87
CA ASP A 54 -9.73 5.20 -49.91
C ASP A 54 -10.28 4.52 -51.17
N ILE A 55 -11.03 3.42 -51.00
CA ILE A 55 -11.70 2.72 -52.10
C ILE A 55 -12.74 3.63 -52.78
N ILE A 56 -13.60 4.29 -52.00
CA ILE A 56 -14.62 5.21 -52.54
C ILE A 56 -13.96 6.36 -53.30
N SER A 57 -12.84 6.89 -52.77
CA SER A 57 -12.09 7.96 -53.42
C SER A 57 -11.47 7.49 -54.73
N ALA A 58 -10.95 6.26 -54.79
CA ALA A 58 -10.47 5.66 -56.03
C ALA A 58 -11.60 5.47 -57.07
N SER A 59 -12.80 5.08 -56.65
CA SER A 59 -13.97 5.01 -57.54
C SER A 59 -14.38 6.36 -58.09
N LEU A 60 -14.34 7.41 -57.28
CA LEU A 60 -14.64 8.78 -57.70
C LEU A 60 -13.60 9.38 -58.66
N ILE A 61 -12.37 8.84 -58.71
CA ILE A 61 -11.39 9.21 -59.74
C ILE A 61 -11.80 8.66 -61.12
N ILE A 62 -12.49 7.50 -61.14
CA ILE A 62 -12.96 6.87 -62.37
C ILE A 62 -14.24 7.55 -62.89
N ASP A 63 -15.17 7.88 -61.98
CA ASP A 63 -16.38 8.66 -62.26
C ASP A 63 -16.63 9.69 -61.16
N GLU A 64 -16.25 10.93 -61.44
CA GLU A 64 -16.35 12.05 -60.49
C GLU A 64 -17.79 12.43 -60.15
N THR A 65 -18.77 12.00 -60.97
CA THR A 65 -20.18 12.39 -60.84
C THR A 65 -21.05 11.32 -60.21
N ASP A 66 -20.47 10.19 -59.79
CA ASP A 66 -21.20 9.12 -59.09
C ASP A 66 -21.80 9.64 -57.77
N LYS A 67 -23.11 9.88 -57.80
CA LYS A 67 -23.89 10.37 -56.67
C LYS A 67 -23.87 9.44 -55.48
N VAL A 68 -23.76 8.12 -55.69
CA VAL A 68 -23.73 7.12 -54.62
C VAL A 68 -22.38 7.17 -53.92
N ALA A 69 -21.29 7.21 -54.68
CA ALA A 69 -19.94 7.31 -54.14
C ALA A 69 -19.73 8.64 -53.38
N LEU A 70 -20.21 9.77 -53.91
CA LEU A 70 -20.17 11.07 -53.22
C LEU A 70 -20.94 11.05 -51.88
N ALA A 71 -22.14 10.47 -51.86
CA ALA A 71 -22.94 10.35 -50.64
C ALA A 71 -22.27 9.45 -49.59
N ASN A 72 -21.66 8.34 -50.02
CA ASN A 72 -20.95 7.43 -49.13
C ASN A 72 -19.65 8.03 -48.59
N LYS A 73 -18.94 8.82 -49.40
CA LYS A 73 -17.76 9.58 -48.96
C LYS A 73 -18.10 10.51 -47.81
N LYS A 74 -19.14 11.35 -47.98
CA LYS A 74 -19.58 12.28 -46.92
C LYS A 74 -19.98 11.55 -45.62
N LYS A 75 -20.65 10.40 -45.72
CA LYS A 75 -20.99 9.58 -44.55
C LYS A 75 -19.77 8.98 -43.87
N GLY A 76 -18.80 8.50 -44.66
CA GLY A 76 -17.54 7.96 -44.15
C GLY A 76 -16.72 9.02 -43.42
N GLU A 77 -16.60 10.22 -43.99
CA GLU A 77 -15.89 11.36 -43.37
C GLU A 77 -16.52 11.75 -42.03
N ALA A 78 -17.85 11.87 -41.97
CA ALA A 78 -18.55 12.14 -40.71
C ALA A 78 -18.33 11.04 -39.67
N LYS A 79 -18.27 9.77 -40.09
CA LYS A 79 -17.99 8.64 -39.21
C LYS A 79 -16.53 8.63 -38.73
N LEU A 80 -15.56 8.99 -39.57
CA LEU A 80 -14.16 9.17 -39.17
C LEU A 80 -14.02 10.29 -38.13
N GLU A 81 -14.67 11.43 -38.34
CA GLU A 81 -14.62 12.54 -37.39
C GLU A 81 -15.21 12.13 -36.03
N ALA A 82 -16.33 11.40 -36.03
CA ALA A 82 -16.93 10.87 -34.80
C ALA A 82 -15.98 9.89 -34.08
N LEU A 83 -15.37 8.95 -34.82
CA LEU A 83 -14.41 7.99 -34.26
C LEU A 83 -13.14 8.68 -33.74
N THR A 84 -12.68 9.73 -34.42
CA THR A 84 -11.53 10.54 -33.98
C THR A 84 -11.82 11.20 -32.63
N LYS A 85 -12.98 11.85 -32.48
CA LYS A 85 -13.41 12.45 -31.20
C LYS A 85 -13.56 11.40 -30.10
N GLU A 86 -14.07 10.21 -30.43
CA GLU A 86 -14.19 9.11 -29.47
C GLU A 86 -12.82 8.58 -29.01
N ILE A 87 -11.86 8.43 -29.93
CA ILE A 87 -10.47 8.04 -29.63
C ILE A 87 -9.83 9.07 -28.68
N GLU A 88 -9.89 10.36 -29.02
CA GLU A 88 -9.32 11.44 -28.20
C GLU A 88 -9.94 11.49 -26.80
N SER A 89 -11.28 11.43 -26.72
CA SER A 89 -12.01 11.41 -25.45
C SER A 89 -11.64 10.20 -24.58
N THR A 90 -11.52 9.03 -25.19
CA THR A 90 -11.16 7.79 -24.50
C THR A 90 -9.71 7.81 -24.01
N GLN A 91 -8.78 8.33 -24.82
CA GLN A 91 -7.39 8.51 -24.42
C GLN A 91 -7.25 9.46 -23.22
N SER A 92 -7.98 10.58 -23.22
CA SER A 92 -7.98 11.52 -22.10
C SER A 92 -8.49 10.86 -20.81
N LYS A 93 -9.57 10.08 -20.87
CA LYS A 93 -10.11 9.35 -19.71
C LYS A 93 -9.16 8.27 -19.22
N LEU A 94 -8.48 7.58 -20.13
CA LEU A 94 -7.50 6.55 -19.79
C LEU A 94 -6.31 7.16 -19.04
N ALA A 95 -5.82 8.33 -19.47
CA ALA A 95 -4.78 9.06 -18.74
C ALA A 95 -5.22 9.45 -17.32
N GLU A 96 -6.46 9.94 -17.16
CA GLU A 96 -7.02 10.29 -15.85
C GLU A 96 -7.14 9.06 -14.93
N VAL A 97 -7.71 7.96 -15.43
CA VAL A 97 -7.85 6.71 -14.66
C VAL A 97 -6.48 6.13 -14.30
N SER A 98 -5.52 6.17 -15.20
CA SER A 98 -4.16 5.70 -14.94
C SER A 98 -3.48 6.51 -13.82
N SER A 99 -3.63 7.84 -13.83
CA SER A 99 -3.13 8.70 -12.75
C SER A 99 -3.78 8.36 -11.41
N LYS A 100 -5.12 8.24 -11.38
CA LYS A 100 -5.86 7.86 -10.16
C LYS A 100 -5.44 6.49 -9.64
N LYS A 101 -5.18 5.54 -10.55
CA LYS A 101 -4.73 4.20 -10.20
C LYS A 101 -3.34 4.22 -9.56
N GLN A 102 -2.41 5.02 -10.08
CA GLN A 102 -1.10 5.18 -9.47
C GLN A 102 -1.20 5.74 -8.03
N GLU A 103 -2.10 6.70 -7.80
CA GLU A 103 -2.37 7.22 -6.44
C GLU A 103 -3.02 6.17 -5.53
N ALA A 104 -3.99 5.40 -6.04
CA ALA A 104 -4.62 4.33 -5.28
C ALA A 104 -3.63 3.21 -4.91
N VAL A 105 -2.70 2.87 -5.80
CA VAL A 105 -1.62 1.91 -5.53
C VAL A 105 -0.67 2.42 -4.45
N LYS A 106 -0.31 3.71 -4.47
CA LYS A 106 0.44 4.34 -3.39
C LYS A 106 -0.28 4.21 -2.04
N GLU A 107 -1.57 4.52 -2.00
CA GLU A 107 -2.36 4.37 -0.76
C GLU A 107 -2.44 2.91 -0.30
N LEU A 108 -2.52 1.94 -1.22
CA LEU A 108 -2.47 0.51 -0.87
C LEU A 108 -1.17 0.12 -0.16
N TYR A 109 -0.02 0.54 -0.70
CA TYR A 109 1.27 0.29 -0.05
C TYR A 109 1.38 1.00 1.30
N ARG A 110 0.85 2.23 1.41
CA ARG A 110 0.76 2.92 2.70
C ARG A 110 -0.07 2.14 3.72
N SER A 111 -1.25 1.65 3.32
CA SER A 111 -2.12 0.84 4.19
C SER A 111 -1.45 -0.45 4.66
N ARG A 112 -0.71 -1.13 3.77
CA ARG A 112 0.07 -2.34 4.11
C ARG A 112 1.18 -2.02 5.10
N GLY A 113 1.97 -1.00 4.82
CA GLY A 113 3.03 -0.53 5.70
C GLY A 113 2.53 -0.19 7.10
N GLU A 114 1.44 0.59 7.24
CA GLU A 114 0.88 0.92 8.57
C GLU A 114 0.36 -0.31 9.34
N LYS A 115 -0.22 -1.28 8.63
CA LYS A 115 -0.64 -2.55 9.24
C LYS A 115 0.57 -3.35 9.73
N ALA A 116 1.63 -3.40 8.92
CA ALA A 116 2.89 -4.05 9.26
C ALA A 116 3.58 -3.41 10.46
N ARG A 117 3.64 -2.08 10.53
CA ARG A 117 4.16 -1.34 11.69
C ARG A 117 3.44 -1.71 12.99
N LYS A 118 2.10 -1.69 12.99
CA LYS A 118 1.30 -2.09 14.16
C LYS A 118 1.59 -3.52 14.59
N TYR A 119 1.73 -4.44 13.64
CA TYR A 119 2.10 -5.82 13.92
C TYR A 119 3.50 -5.92 14.53
N ASN A 120 4.51 -5.25 13.94
CA ASN A 120 5.89 -5.27 14.43
C ASN A 120 6.00 -4.70 15.86
N VAL A 121 5.29 -3.59 16.14
CA VAL A 121 5.18 -3.02 17.49
C VAL A 121 4.62 -4.05 18.47
N GLU A 122 3.53 -4.73 18.10
CA GLU A 122 2.92 -5.77 18.94
C GLU A 122 3.86 -6.94 19.22
N GLN A 123 4.52 -7.48 18.18
CA GLN A 123 5.44 -8.62 18.35
C GLN A 123 6.60 -8.28 19.28
N ARG A 124 7.22 -7.11 19.07
CA ARG A 124 8.31 -6.64 19.92
C ARG A 124 7.83 -6.38 21.34
N ARG A 125 6.70 -5.71 21.53
CA ARG A 125 6.13 -5.46 22.86
C ARG A 125 5.95 -6.76 23.63
N ASN A 126 5.35 -7.77 23.01
CA ASN A 126 5.11 -9.07 23.63
C ASN A 126 6.42 -9.77 24.02
N MET A 127 7.45 -9.70 23.17
CA MET A 127 8.79 -10.21 23.48
C MET A 127 9.42 -9.46 24.66
N VAL A 128 9.35 -8.13 24.65
CA VAL A 128 10.01 -7.26 25.63
C VAL A 128 9.39 -7.41 27.02
N VAL A 129 8.06 -7.46 27.14
CA VAL A 129 7.36 -7.67 28.43
C VAL A 129 7.81 -8.97 29.09
N ALA A 130 7.78 -10.09 28.35
CA ALA A 130 8.20 -11.38 28.90
C ALA A 130 9.70 -11.39 29.23
N GLY A 131 10.54 -10.79 28.37
CA GLY A 131 11.98 -10.66 28.61
C GLY A 131 12.30 -9.90 29.90
N ARG A 132 11.64 -8.77 30.13
CA ARG A 132 11.79 -7.97 31.36
C ARG A 132 11.43 -8.77 32.61
N PHE A 133 10.27 -9.44 32.60
CA PHE A 133 9.85 -10.28 33.71
C PHE A 133 10.87 -11.39 34.00
N ASN A 134 11.26 -12.15 32.96
CA ASN A 134 12.26 -13.23 33.10
C ASN A 134 13.59 -12.72 33.66
N ASN A 135 14.04 -11.53 33.23
CA ASN A 135 15.30 -10.93 33.69
C ASN A 135 15.24 -10.52 35.16
N VAL A 136 14.14 -9.91 35.60
CA VAL A 136 13.96 -9.45 36.99
C VAL A 136 13.98 -10.62 37.98
N PHE A 137 13.35 -11.74 37.61
CA PHE A 137 13.25 -12.92 38.47
C PHE A 137 14.34 -13.97 38.20
N GLN A 138 15.26 -13.72 37.27
CA GLN A 138 16.33 -14.64 36.87
C GLN A 138 15.82 -16.06 36.61
N LEU A 139 14.69 -16.18 35.92
CA LEU A 139 14.05 -17.48 35.71
C LEU A 139 14.95 -18.38 34.85
N GLU A 140 15.16 -19.61 35.33
CA GLU A 140 15.84 -20.67 34.59
C GLU A 140 15.10 -20.96 33.29
N ASP A 141 15.81 -21.43 32.25
CA ASP A 141 15.26 -21.62 30.91
C ASP A 141 13.97 -22.48 30.90
N ALA A 142 13.88 -23.49 31.76
CA ALA A 142 12.70 -24.35 31.88
C ALA A 142 11.47 -23.65 32.48
N LEU A 143 11.66 -22.51 33.15
CA LEU A 143 10.63 -21.76 33.87
C LEU A 143 10.36 -20.38 33.27
N ARG A 144 11.07 -20.01 32.18
CA ARG A 144 10.89 -18.74 31.51
C ARG A 144 9.48 -18.61 30.93
N LEU A 145 8.93 -17.41 31.04
CA LEU A 145 7.77 -17.02 30.27
C LEU A 145 8.17 -16.92 28.80
N VAL A 146 7.53 -17.73 27.96
CA VAL A 146 7.73 -17.71 26.51
C VAL A 146 6.49 -17.12 25.87
N THR A 147 6.66 -15.99 25.20
CA THR A 147 5.59 -15.40 24.37
C THR A 147 5.66 -15.98 22.97
N VAL A 148 4.48 -16.17 22.37
CA VAL A 148 4.40 -16.46 20.95
C VAL A 148 4.57 -15.13 20.22
N TYR A 149 5.68 -14.98 19.52
CA TYR A 149 5.92 -13.81 18.66
C TYR A 149 6.65 -14.21 17.38
N ASP A 150 6.46 -13.43 16.32
CA ASP A 150 7.27 -13.52 15.11
C ASP A 150 8.51 -12.66 15.26
N ALA A 151 9.67 -13.31 15.40
CA ALA A 151 10.96 -12.63 15.55
C ALA A 151 11.43 -11.90 14.28
N LYS A 152 10.91 -12.27 13.11
CA LYS A 152 11.25 -11.59 11.85
C LYS A 152 10.38 -10.37 11.64
N GLY A 153 9.11 -10.46 12.03
CA GLY A 153 8.12 -9.44 11.72
C GLY A 153 7.97 -9.22 10.22
N TYR A 154 7.36 -8.11 9.85
CA TYR A 154 7.26 -7.66 8.46
C TYR A 154 8.44 -6.78 8.05
N ASP A 155 8.93 -6.99 6.83
CA ASP A 155 9.88 -6.10 6.17
C ASP A 155 9.15 -4.85 5.65
N LEU A 156 9.35 -3.72 6.33
CA LEU A 156 8.69 -2.46 5.97
C LEU A 156 9.01 -1.99 4.54
N GLY A 157 10.19 -2.30 4.00
CA GLY A 157 10.53 -1.94 2.62
C GLY A 157 9.63 -2.65 1.60
N VAL A 158 9.31 -3.92 1.84
CA VAL A 158 8.38 -4.69 1.02
C VAL A 158 6.97 -4.14 1.16
N GLU A 159 6.52 -3.92 2.40
CA GLU A 159 5.14 -3.55 2.69
C GLU A 159 4.76 -2.16 2.15
N TYR A 160 5.71 -1.22 2.16
CA TYR A 160 5.55 0.10 1.54
C TYR A 160 5.94 0.15 0.05
N GLY A 161 6.32 -0.98 -0.55
CA GLY A 161 6.47 -1.12 -2.00
C GLY A 161 7.78 -0.58 -2.60
N VAL A 162 8.85 -0.44 -1.82
CA VAL A 162 10.17 -0.05 -2.36
C VAL A 162 11.15 -1.22 -2.50
N GLY A 163 10.75 -2.41 -2.05
CA GLY A 163 11.55 -3.63 -2.12
C GLY A 163 12.13 -4.03 -0.76
N ALA A 164 12.71 -5.22 -0.69
CA ALA A 164 13.25 -5.76 0.54
C ALA A 164 14.35 -4.85 1.12
N THR A 165 14.28 -4.59 2.43
CA THR A 165 15.16 -3.62 3.10
C THR A 165 16.64 -3.99 2.96
N ASP A 166 16.94 -5.29 2.97
CA ASP A 166 18.30 -5.84 2.80
C ASP A 166 18.89 -5.62 1.40
N SER A 167 18.03 -5.34 0.43
CA SER A 167 18.37 -5.16 -0.98
C SER A 167 18.51 -3.69 -1.36
N LEU A 168 18.15 -2.77 -0.45
CA LEU A 168 18.31 -1.33 -0.63
C LEU A 168 19.75 -0.90 -0.35
N ASP A 169 20.23 0.14 -1.06
CA ASP A 169 21.50 0.78 -0.73
C ASP A 169 21.40 1.39 0.68
N PRO A 170 22.27 1.00 1.64
CA PRO A 170 22.27 1.53 3.01
C PRO A 170 22.47 3.04 3.11
N ARG A 171 22.93 3.69 2.04
CA ARG A 171 23.08 5.16 1.96
C ARG A 171 21.91 5.85 1.29
N SER A 172 20.92 5.11 0.79
CA SER A 172 19.74 5.67 0.12
C SER A 172 18.78 6.33 1.11
N GLU A 173 18.00 7.30 0.62
CA GLU A 173 16.92 7.91 1.40
C GLU A 173 15.86 6.88 1.81
N ASP A 174 15.52 5.95 0.92
CA ASP A 174 14.52 4.91 1.18
C ASP A 174 14.97 3.97 2.32
N TRP A 175 16.25 3.55 2.33
CA TRP A 175 16.80 2.73 3.43
C TRP A 175 16.80 3.51 4.76
N ASN A 176 17.29 4.76 4.75
CA ASN A 176 17.32 5.58 5.97
C ASN A 176 15.92 5.79 6.55
N PHE A 177 14.94 6.02 5.69
CA PHE A 177 13.56 6.20 6.09
C PHE A 177 12.96 4.94 6.74
N ILE A 178 13.19 3.77 6.15
CA ILE A 178 12.77 2.48 6.75
C ILE A 178 13.50 2.22 8.07
N ALA A 179 14.80 2.49 8.13
CA ALA A 179 15.58 2.32 9.35
C ALA A 179 15.06 3.20 10.49
N ASP A 180 14.67 4.44 10.20
CA ASP A 180 14.09 5.34 11.20
C ASP A 180 12.69 4.89 11.63
N MET A 181 11.83 4.45 10.72
CA MET A 181 10.53 3.85 11.10
C MET A 181 10.68 2.62 12.00
N ASN A 182 11.65 1.74 11.72
CA ASN A 182 11.92 0.60 12.59
C ASN A 182 12.37 1.03 14.00
N LYS A 183 13.12 2.13 14.13
CA LYS A 183 13.49 2.71 15.43
C LYS A 183 12.27 3.29 16.14
N GLU A 184 11.39 3.98 15.42
CA GLU A 184 10.12 4.50 15.97
C GLU A 184 9.25 3.36 16.49
N ASP A 185 9.08 2.30 15.70
CA ASP A 185 8.30 1.12 16.08
C ASP A 185 8.91 0.43 17.31
N ALA A 186 10.24 0.34 17.38
CA ALA A 186 10.92 -0.18 18.55
C ALA A 186 10.68 0.67 19.80
N ALA A 187 10.78 2.00 19.69
CA ALA A 187 10.55 2.91 20.80
C ALA A 187 9.09 2.87 21.28
N GLU A 188 8.12 2.80 20.37
CA GLU A 188 6.71 2.69 20.72
C GLU A 188 6.39 1.33 21.39
N ALA A 189 6.97 0.23 20.88
CA ALA A 189 6.84 -1.08 21.51
C ALA A 189 7.41 -1.09 22.93
N ASP A 190 8.58 -0.48 23.13
CA ASP A 190 9.24 -0.41 24.44
C ASP A 190 8.43 0.46 25.42
N LYS A 191 7.79 1.53 24.94
CA LYS A 191 6.87 2.36 25.72
C LYS A 191 5.59 1.61 26.11
N GLN A 192 4.99 0.85 25.19
CA GLN A 192 3.84 0.02 25.50
C GLN A 192 4.19 -1.11 26.47
N ALA A 193 5.38 -1.70 26.30
CA ALA A 193 5.88 -2.72 27.21
C ALA A 193 6.09 -2.15 28.63
N GLU A 194 6.63 -0.94 28.77
CA GLU A 194 6.75 -0.26 30.07
C GLU A 194 5.38 -0.11 30.76
N ALA A 195 4.35 0.33 30.04
CA ALA A 195 3.01 0.47 30.61
C ALA A 195 2.47 -0.88 31.13
N ILE A 196 2.62 -1.95 30.34
CA ILE A 196 2.21 -3.31 30.74
C ILE A 196 3.05 -3.81 31.92
N SER A 197 4.37 -3.55 31.93
CA SER A 197 5.26 -3.90 33.03
C SER A 197 4.83 -3.26 34.35
N ARG A 198 4.39 -1.99 34.33
CA ARG A 198 3.85 -1.30 35.52
C ARG A 198 2.56 -1.93 36.00
N GLU A 199 1.65 -2.29 35.10
CA GLU A 199 0.42 -3.02 35.46
C GLU A 199 0.75 -4.39 36.09
N LEU A 200 1.76 -5.09 35.58
CA LEU A 200 2.24 -6.35 36.15
C LEU A 200 2.85 -6.17 37.56
N GLU A 201 3.71 -5.16 37.73
CA GLU A 201 4.28 -4.78 39.03
C GLU A 201 3.17 -4.55 40.07
N GLU A 202 2.20 -3.70 39.74
CA GLU A 202 1.08 -3.36 40.62
C GLU A 202 0.23 -4.59 40.97
N ALA A 203 -0.06 -5.44 39.98
CA ALA A 203 -0.83 -6.66 40.19
C ALA A 203 -0.13 -7.64 41.15
N ILE A 204 1.18 -7.82 41.01
CA ILE A 204 1.97 -8.69 41.90
C ILE A 204 1.94 -8.13 43.33
N LEU A 205 2.24 -6.83 43.50
CA LEU A 205 2.25 -6.18 44.80
C LEU A 205 0.89 -6.27 45.50
N LEU A 206 -0.21 -6.09 44.75
CA LEU A 206 -1.56 -6.15 45.28
C LEU A 206 -1.90 -7.52 45.87
N VAL A 207 -1.46 -8.61 45.22
CA VAL A 207 -1.69 -9.98 45.72
C VAL A 207 -0.96 -10.21 47.04
N PHE A 208 0.33 -9.85 47.14
CA PHE A 208 1.07 -10.02 48.40
C PHE A 208 0.47 -9.19 49.53
N LYS A 209 0.09 -7.93 49.25
CA LYS A 209 -0.58 -7.06 50.21
C LYS A 209 -1.91 -7.63 50.71
N LYS A 210 -2.73 -8.18 49.80
CA LYS A 210 -4.03 -8.81 50.14
C LYS A 210 -3.87 -9.94 51.15
N HIS A 211 -2.76 -10.66 51.11
CA HIS A 211 -2.47 -11.79 51.98
C HIS A 211 -1.58 -11.46 53.18
N ASN A 212 -1.31 -10.16 53.43
CA ASN A 212 -0.42 -9.68 54.50
C ASN A 212 0.98 -10.30 54.46
N ILE A 213 1.50 -10.54 53.25
CA ILE A 213 2.86 -11.04 53.05
C ILE A 213 3.75 -9.84 52.72
N GLU A 214 4.74 -9.59 53.56
CA GLU A 214 5.69 -8.50 53.36
C GLU A 214 6.82 -8.94 52.43
N LEU A 215 7.06 -8.15 51.38
CA LEU A 215 8.20 -8.32 50.49
C LEU A 215 9.38 -7.49 51.00
N ASN A 216 10.59 -8.04 50.93
CA ASN A 216 11.78 -7.29 51.30
C ASN A 216 12.08 -6.17 50.28
N GLU A 217 12.90 -5.19 50.71
CA GLU A 217 13.25 -4.02 49.90
C GLU A 217 13.89 -4.38 48.55
N GLN A 218 14.76 -5.39 48.51
CA GLN A 218 15.40 -5.81 47.27
C GLN A 218 14.39 -6.37 46.26
N THR A 219 13.38 -7.12 46.72
CA THR A 219 12.30 -7.63 45.87
C THR A 219 11.45 -6.49 45.33
N LEU A 220 11.15 -5.47 46.14
CA LEU A 220 10.42 -4.28 45.68
C LEU A 220 11.22 -3.50 44.63
N ILE A 221 12.53 -3.32 44.85
CA ILE A 221 13.42 -2.70 43.86
C ILE A 221 13.44 -3.50 42.56
N ASN A 222 13.52 -4.83 42.65
CA ASN A 222 13.53 -5.70 41.48
C ASN A 222 12.21 -5.62 40.70
N LEU A 223 11.06 -5.65 41.38
CA LEU A 223 9.73 -5.50 40.77
C LEU A 223 9.57 -4.16 40.02
N SER A 224 10.13 -3.07 40.56
CA SER A 224 10.08 -1.75 39.91
C SER A 224 10.87 -1.64 38.60
N ARG A 225 11.67 -2.66 38.27
CA ARG A 225 12.56 -2.77 37.11
C ARG A 225 12.05 -3.75 36.04
N ILE A 226 10.86 -4.35 36.23
CA ILE A 226 10.15 -5.02 35.13
C ILE A 226 9.83 -3.94 34.08
#